data_AF-A0A9D2CBE4-F1
#
_entry.id   AF-A0A9D2CBE4-F1
#
_cell.length_a   1.000
_cell.length_b   1.000
_cell.length_c   1.000
_cell.angle_alpha   90.00
_cell.angle_beta   90.00
_cell.angle_gamma   90.00
#
_symmetry.space_group_name_H-M   'P 1'
#
loop_
_entity.id
_entity.type
_entity.pdbx_description
1 polymer ?
#
loop_
_entity_poly.entity_id
_entity_poly.type
_entity_poly.pdbx_seq_one_letter_code
_entity_poly.pdbx_strand_id
1 'polypeptide(L)'
;MITNYNSLTVGKYEALLRARADHGGDTNELNLHVLSILSDMTVDQLLDLKVPEFRAMMDRAGFLCTAPRPSEVARQYRFGDLTLIPVTDIRKMTAIQGMNIQTYAGNFEQNLVPLLACVLVPKGKKYGEGYDILEVHRAIWQYLPITDALGLLNEFAVDTLTTSTDMLQKEILQMKK
;
A
#
# COMPACT_ATOMS: atom_id res chain seq x y z
N MET A 1 8.86 17.82 -1.63
CA MET A 1 9.61 16.57 -1.45
C MET A 1 9.03 15.79 -0.28
N ILE A 2 8.84 14.48 -0.45
CA ILE A 2 8.40 13.53 0.56
C ILE A 2 9.55 13.23 1.53
N THR A 3 9.28 13.30 2.83
CA THR A 3 10.29 13.16 3.88
C THR A 3 9.90 12.15 4.97
N ASN A 4 8.80 11.43 4.78
CA ASN A 4 8.30 10.42 5.71
C ASN A 4 7.36 9.44 4.98
N TYR A 5 7.12 8.28 5.58
CA TYR A 5 6.29 7.24 4.99
C TYR A 5 4.78 7.56 4.94
N ASN A 6 4.28 8.41 5.84
CA ASN A 6 2.86 8.81 5.83
C ASN A 6 2.52 9.71 4.63
N SER A 7 3.53 10.32 4.00
CA SER A 7 3.38 11.11 2.77
C SER A 7 3.85 10.35 1.53
N LEU A 8 4.36 9.13 1.68
CA LEU A 8 4.81 8.29 0.57
C LEU A 8 3.66 7.43 0.08
N THR A 9 3.15 7.69 -1.11
CA THR A 9 2.02 6.96 -1.68
C THR A 9 2.45 5.58 -2.16
N VAL A 10 1.49 4.64 -2.27
CA VAL A 10 1.75 3.28 -2.78
C VAL A 10 2.47 3.32 -4.12
N GLY A 11 2.05 4.17 -5.05
CA GLY A 11 2.67 4.27 -6.37
C GLY A 11 4.10 4.79 -6.35
N LYS A 12 4.40 5.77 -5.49
CA LYS A 12 5.78 6.23 -5.31
C LYS A 12 6.64 5.20 -4.59
N TYR A 13 6.08 4.43 -3.67
CA TYR A 13 6.78 3.31 -3.03
C TYR A 13 7.14 2.22 -4.05
N GLU A 14 6.21 1.83 -4.93
CA GLU A 14 6.51 0.92 -6.04
C GLU A 14 7.60 1.46 -6.97
N ALA A 15 7.58 2.76 -7.27
CA ALA A 15 8.63 3.40 -8.08
C ALA A 15 10.01 3.32 -7.41
N LEU A 16 10.08 3.49 -6.07
CA LEU A 16 11.34 3.32 -5.33
C LEU A 16 11.84 1.88 -5.37
N LEU A 17 10.94 0.89 -5.27
CA LEU A 17 11.32 -0.53 -5.38
C LEU A 17 11.88 -0.84 -6.78
N ARG A 18 11.27 -0.30 -7.84
CA ARG A 18 11.78 -0.45 -9.22
C ARG A 18 13.13 0.23 -9.39
N ALA A 19 13.29 1.48 -8.94
CA ALA A 19 14.57 2.17 -9.01
C ALA A 19 15.70 1.38 -8.31
N ARG A 20 15.40 0.74 -7.17
CA ARG A 20 16.34 -0.14 -6.49
C ARG A 20 16.69 -1.39 -7.30
N ALA A 21 15.73 -1.98 -7.99
CA ALA A 21 15.97 -3.14 -8.85
C ALA A 21 16.81 -2.79 -10.07
N ASP A 22 16.54 -1.63 -10.69
CA ASP A 22 17.17 -1.20 -11.94
C ASP A 22 18.57 -0.61 -11.72
N HIS A 23 18.78 0.16 -10.64
CA HIS A 23 20.01 0.92 -10.38
C HIS A 23 20.78 0.44 -9.15
N GLY A 24 20.42 -0.69 -8.54
CA GLY A 24 21.04 -1.18 -7.30
C GLY A 24 22.56 -1.42 -7.38
N GLY A 25 23.12 -1.54 -8.58
CA GLY A 25 24.56 -1.66 -8.82
C GLY A 25 25.34 -0.34 -8.79
N ASP A 26 24.67 0.81 -8.95
CA ASP A 26 25.28 2.14 -8.90
C ASP A 26 24.58 3.00 -7.83
N THR A 27 25.27 3.22 -6.72
CA THR A 27 24.73 3.98 -5.59
C THR A 27 24.42 5.44 -5.96
N ASN A 28 25.18 6.05 -6.86
CA ASN A 28 24.96 7.44 -7.25
C ASN A 28 23.73 7.55 -8.15
N GLU A 29 23.59 6.68 -9.15
CA GLU A 29 22.37 6.62 -9.98
C GLU A 29 21.14 6.33 -9.13
N LEU A 30 21.22 5.34 -8.24
CA LEU A 30 20.12 5.00 -7.34
C LEU A 30 19.70 6.21 -6.49
N ASN A 31 20.65 6.93 -5.91
CA ASN A 31 20.36 8.12 -5.11
C ASN A 31 19.67 9.22 -5.94
N LEU A 32 20.11 9.46 -7.18
CA LEU A 32 19.48 10.43 -8.07
C LEU A 32 18.02 10.04 -8.40
N HIS A 33 17.78 8.78 -8.74
CA HIS A 33 16.43 8.29 -9.05
C HIS A 33 15.51 8.30 -7.82
N VAL A 34 16.02 7.92 -6.64
CA VAL A 34 15.27 8.01 -5.38
C VAL A 34 14.88 9.46 -5.09
N LEU A 35 15.82 10.40 -5.16
CA LEU A 35 15.54 11.81 -4.93
C LEU A 35 14.55 12.37 -5.96
N SER A 36 14.64 11.95 -7.22
CA SER A 36 13.72 12.34 -8.28
C SER A 36 12.28 11.96 -7.93
N ILE A 37 12.03 10.72 -7.50
CA ILE A 37 10.71 10.23 -7.08
C ILE A 37 10.19 10.98 -5.85
N LEU A 38 11.05 11.21 -4.85
CA LEU A 38 10.63 11.87 -3.61
C LEU A 38 10.34 13.37 -3.81
N SER A 39 11.04 14.02 -4.74
CA SER A 39 10.96 15.47 -4.95
C SER A 39 10.07 15.90 -6.11
N ASP A 40 9.66 14.96 -6.97
CA ASP A 40 9.01 15.21 -8.25
C ASP A 40 9.87 16.06 -9.21
N MET A 41 11.20 16.01 -9.03
CA MET A 41 12.18 16.65 -9.92
C MET A 41 12.75 15.62 -10.89
N THR A 42 13.14 16.06 -12.09
CA THR A 42 13.92 15.23 -13.02
C THR A 42 15.36 15.05 -12.53
N VAL A 43 16.06 14.04 -13.04
CA VAL A 43 17.48 13.81 -12.72
C VAL A 43 18.34 15.02 -13.12
N ASP A 44 18.09 15.60 -14.30
CA ASP A 44 18.82 16.79 -14.77
C ASP A 44 18.65 17.98 -13.81
N GLN A 45 17.41 18.23 -13.35
CA GLN A 45 17.16 19.28 -12.36
C GLN A 45 17.88 19.04 -11.04
N LEU A 46 18.09 17.77 -10.64
CA LEU A 46 18.86 17.43 -9.43
C LEU A 46 20.36 17.64 -9.62
N LEU A 47 20.88 17.38 -10.82
CA LEU A 47 22.28 17.59 -11.17
C LEU A 47 22.65 19.08 -11.24
N ASP A 48 21.68 19.93 -11.58
CA ASP A 48 21.84 21.39 -11.59
C ASP A 48 21.75 22.04 -10.19
N LEU A 49 21.38 21.29 -9.15
CA LEU A 49 21.32 21.80 -7.78
C LEU A 49 22.72 22.11 -7.24
N LYS A 50 22.81 23.12 -6.37
CA LYS A 50 24.04 23.35 -5.63
C LYS A 50 24.26 22.21 -4.65
N VAL A 51 25.53 21.83 -4.45
CA VAL A 51 25.92 20.74 -3.52
C VAL A 51 25.25 20.83 -2.14
N PRO A 52 25.12 22.00 -1.49
CA PRO A 52 24.41 22.10 -0.21
C PRO A 52 22.92 21.75 -0.29
N GLU A 53 22.25 22.10 -1.39
CA GLU A 53 20.82 21.82 -1.61
C GLU A 53 20.61 20.32 -1.84
N PHE A 54 21.45 19.72 -2.69
CA PHE A 54 21.44 18.28 -2.93
C PHE A 54 21.67 17.48 -1.65
N ARG A 55 22.65 17.88 -0.83
CA ARG A 55 22.93 17.23 0.46
C ARG A 55 21.76 17.33 1.42
N ALA A 56 21.12 18.50 1.52
CA ALA A 56 19.94 18.68 2.36
C ALA A 56 18.76 17.78 1.92
N MET A 57 18.63 17.51 0.62
CA MET A 57 17.65 16.55 0.11
C MET A 57 18.01 15.11 0.51
N MET A 58 19.27 14.70 0.38
CA MET A 58 19.72 13.39 0.85
C MET A 58 19.45 13.17 2.35
N ASP A 59 19.74 14.17 3.19
CA ASP A 59 19.48 14.09 4.63
C ASP A 59 17.99 13.90 4.93
N ARG A 60 17.12 14.59 4.19
CA ARG A 60 15.65 14.42 4.31
C ARG A 60 15.14 13.08 3.79
N ALA A 61 15.87 12.42 2.88
CA ALA A 61 15.55 11.08 2.40
C ALA A 61 15.99 9.98 3.40
N GLY A 62 16.71 10.33 4.46
CA GLY A 62 17.20 9.39 5.47
C GLY A 62 16.12 8.55 6.18
N PHE A 63 14.84 8.94 6.12
CA PHE A 63 13.74 8.10 6.62
C PHE A 63 13.67 6.73 5.92
N LEU A 64 14.13 6.64 4.67
CA LEU A 64 14.19 5.40 3.89
C LEU A 64 15.18 4.37 4.45
N CYS A 65 16.07 4.76 5.36
CA CYS A 65 16.99 3.85 6.05
C CYS A 65 16.28 2.96 7.09
N THR A 66 14.99 3.19 7.35
CA THR A 66 14.18 2.40 8.28
C THR A 66 12.99 1.78 7.55
N ALA A 67 12.49 0.64 8.00
CA ALA A 67 11.29 0.07 7.38
C ALA A 67 10.04 0.92 7.71
N PRO A 68 9.10 1.10 6.76
CA PRO A 68 7.81 1.70 7.07
C PRO A 68 7.07 0.86 8.12
N ARG A 69 6.31 1.53 8.98
CA ARG A 69 5.45 0.88 9.98
C ARG A 69 3.98 0.98 9.56
N PRO A 70 3.16 -0.04 9.82
CA PRO A 70 1.73 0.05 9.60
C PRO A 70 1.13 1.15 10.48
N SER A 71 0.24 1.94 9.92
CA SER A 71 -0.62 2.87 10.68
C SER A 71 -1.88 2.14 11.17
N GLU A 72 -2.61 2.80 12.07
CA GLU A 72 -3.96 2.37 12.44
C GLU A 72 -4.90 2.54 11.25
N VAL A 73 -5.75 1.54 11.01
CA VAL A 73 -6.68 1.59 9.88
C VAL A 73 -7.76 2.65 10.11
N ALA A 74 -7.82 3.60 9.19
CA ALA A 74 -8.85 4.63 9.22
C ALA A 74 -10.23 4.05 8.91
N ARG A 75 -11.28 4.61 9.53
CA ARG A 75 -12.68 4.20 9.26
C ARG A 75 -13.11 4.38 7.80
N GLN A 76 -12.49 5.33 7.09
CA GLN A 76 -12.74 5.62 5.69
C GLN A 76 -11.54 6.39 5.11
N TYR A 77 -11.29 6.20 3.81
CA TYR A 77 -10.28 6.93 3.04
C TYR A 77 -10.98 7.79 1.99
N ARG A 78 -10.59 9.05 1.85
CA ARG A 78 -11.22 10.01 0.93
C ARG A 78 -10.20 10.49 -0.10
N PHE A 79 -10.53 10.31 -1.37
CA PHE A 79 -9.72 10.70 -2.53
C PHE A 79 -10.61 11.50 -3.49
N GLY A 80 -10.67 12.83 -3.30
CA GLY A 80 -11.64 13.68 -4.00
C GLY A 80 -13.08 13.26 -3.66
N ASP A 81 -13.88 12.96 -4.68
CA ASP A 81 -15.27 12.49 -4.54
C ASP A 81 -15.38 11.00 -4.19
N LEU A 82 -14.29 10.24 -4.34
CA LEU A 82 -14.26 8.81 -4.01
C LEU A 82 -14.00 8.61 -2.52
N THR A 83 -14.96 7.99 -1.82
CA THR A 83 -14.77 7.54 -0.43
C THR A 83 -14.71 6.01 -0.39
N LEU A 84 -13.59 5.45 0.06
CA LEU A 84 -13.40 4.02 0.25
C LEU A 84 -13.54 3.64 1.72
N ILE A 85 -14.12 2.48 1.97
CA ILE A 85 -14.36 1.92 3.30
C ILE A 85 -13.56 0.62 3.43
N PRO A 86 -12.79 0.43 4.52
CA PRO A 86 -12.15 -0.84 4.80
C PRO A 86 -13.17 -1.96 4.97
N VAL A 87 -12.88 -3.10 4.34
CA VAL A 87 -13.56 -4.37 4.55
C VAL A 87 -12.48 -5.40 4.88
N THR A 88 -12.07 -5.47 6.14
CA THR A 88 -11.02 -6.38 6.63
C THR A 88 -11.58 -7.67 7.24
N ASP A 89 -12.81 -7.62 7.75
CA ASP A 89 -13.51 -8.79 8.29
C ASP A 89 -13.95 -9.74 7.17
N ILE A 90 -13.26 -10.88 7.06
CA ILE A 90 -13.52 -11.90 6.03
C ILE A 90 -14.96 -12.41 6.02
N ARG A 91 -15.68 -12.37 7.15
CA ARG A 91 -17.09 -12.82 7.25
C ARG A 91 -18.05 -11.89 6.50
N LYS A 92 -17.63 -10.65 6.23
CA LYS A 92 -18.41 -9.64 5.49
C LYS A 92 -18.04 -9.61 4.01
N MET A 93 -17.04 -10.37 3.60
CA MET A 93 -16.59 -10.42 2.21
C MET A 93 -17.48 -11.30 1.35
N THR A 94 -17.55 -10.96 0.06
CA THR A 94 -18.17 -11.85 -0.93
C THR A 94 -17.22 -12.98 -1.32
N ALA A 95 -17.75 -14.09 -1.85
CA ALA A 95 -16.92 -15.19 -2.35
C ALA A 95 -15.94 -14.74 -3.46
N ILE A 96 -16.39 -13.83 -4.34
CA ILE A 96 -15.55 -13.28 -5.42
C ILE A 96 -14.38 -12.47 -4.83
N GLN A 97 -14.64 -11.65 -3.81
CA GLN A 97 -13.60 -10.90 -3.10
C GLN A 97 -12.56 -11.83 -2.47
N GLY A 98 -13.00 -12.93 -1.85
CA GLY A 98 -12.11 -13.97 -1.31
C GLY A 98 -11.24 -14.66 -2.37
N MET A 99 -11.81 -15.02 -3.53
CA MET A 99 -11.07 -15.61 -4.65
C MET A 99 -10.00 -14.65 -5.21
N ASN A 100 -10.36 -13.36 -5.34
CA ASN A 100 -9.44 -12.34 -5.82
C ASN A 100 -8.29 -12.11 -4.84
N ILE A 101 -8.56 -12.09 -3.53
CA ILE A 101 -7.52 -12.02 -2.49
C ILE A 101 -6.54 -13.19 -2.61
N GLN A 102 -7.03 -14.43 -2.74
CA GLN A 102 -6.16 -15.60 -2.91
C GLN A 102 -5.28 -15.50 -4.16
N THR A 103 -5.87 -15.02 -5.26
CA THR A 103 -5.16 -14.82 -6.54
C THR A 103 -4.06 -13.77 -6.40
N TYR A 104 -4.36 -12.61 -5.81
CA TYR A 104 -3.43 -11.49 -5.70
C TYR A 104 -2.37 -11.68 -4.61
N ALA A 105 -2.71 -12.33 -3.50
CA ALA A 105 -1.77 -12.64 -2.43
C ALA A 105 -0.65 -13.58 -2.89
N GLY A 106 -0.91 -14.45 -3.88
CA GLY A 106 0.09 -15.36 -4.44
C GLY A 106 1.24 -14.66 -5.18
N ASN A 107 1.06 -13.40 -5.61
CA ASN A 107 2.11 -12.59 -6.24
C ASN A 107 1.99 -11.14 -5.76
N PHE A 108 2.32 -10.94 -4.48
CA PHE A 108 2.13 -9.68 -3.77
C PHE A 108 2.85 -8.48 -4.43
N GLU A 109 4.07 -8.68 -4.92
CA GLU A 109 4.91 -7.61 -5.48
C GLU A 109 4.27 -6.93 -6.70
N GLN A 110 3.51 -7.68 -7.50
CA GLN A 110 2.85 -7.19 -8.70
C GLN A 110 1.38 -6.81 -8.47
N ASN A 111 0.79 -7.27 -7.36
CA ASN A 111 -0.65 -7.17 -7.13
C ASN A 111 -1.01 -6.40 -5.85
N LEU A 112 -0.11 -5.60 -5.28
CA LEU A 112 -0.38 -4.80 -4.09
C LEU A 112 -1.65 -3.94 -4.25
N VAL A 113 -1.77 -3.17 -5.34
CA VAL A 113 -2.96 -2.33 -5.58
C VAL A 113 -4.24 -3.15 -5.78
N PRO A 114 -4.28 -4.18 -6.65
CA PRO A 114 -5.43 -5.08 -6.75
C PRO A 114 -5.83 -5.74 -5.42
N LEU A 115 -4.84 -6.15 -4.61
CA LEU A 115 -5.08 -6.73 -3.29
C LEU A 115 -5.70 -5.72 -2.32
N LEU A 116 -5.17 -4.49 -2.27
CA LEU A 116 -5.74 -3.41 -1.47
C LEU A 116 -7.16 -3.06 -1.91
N ALA A 117 -7.43 -3.08 -3.22
CA ALA A 117 -8.77 -2.85 -3.76
C ALA A 117 -9.76 -3.96 -3.40
N CYS A 118 -9.27 -5.15 -3.02
CA CYS A 118 -10.13 -6.18 -2.43
C CYS A 118 -10.56 -5.85 -1.00
N VAL A 119 -9.82 -5.03 -0.25
CA VAL A 119 -10.15 -4.66 1.13
C VAL A 119 -10.61 -3.21 1.27
N LEU A 120 -10.74 -2.48 0.16
CA LEU A 120 -11.22 -1.10 0.10
C LEU A 120 -12.36 -1.00 -0.91
N VAL A 121 -13.59 -0.82 -0.40
CA VAL A 121 -14.80 -0.77 -1.24
C VAL A 121 -15.40 0.63 -1.19
N PRO A 122 -15.87 1.20 -2.32
CA PRO A 122 -16.54 2.49 -2.31
C PRO A 122 -17.75 2.52 -1.38
N LYS A 123 -17.91 3.62 -0.65
CA LYS A 123 -18.96 3.78 0.35
C LYS A 123 -20.34 3.56 -0.26
N GLY A 124 -21.12 2.66 0.34
CA GLY A 124 -22.47 2.33 -0.11
C GLY A 124 -22.53 1.40 -1.33
N LYS A 125 -21.39 0.87 -1.79
CA LYS A 125 -21.30 -0.12 -2.87
C LYS A 125 -20.94 -1.49 -2.32
N LYS A 126 -21.22 -2.52 -3.12
CA LYS A 126 -20.74 -3.89 -2.90
C LYS A 126 -19.50 -4.12 -3.76
N TYR A 127 -18.57 -4.95 -3.31
CA TYR A 127 -17.35 -5.27 -4.06
C TYR A 127 -17.68 -5.70 -5.50
N GLY A 128 -17.06 -5.05 -6.49
CA GLY A 128 -17.25 -5.32 -7.92
C GLY A 128 -18.58 -4.83 -8.52
N GLU A 129 -19.44 -4.15 -7.75
CA GLU A 129 -20.76 -3.72 -8.21
C GLU A 129 -20.97 -2.20 -8.08
N GLY A 130 -21.31 -1.56 -9.20
CA GLY A 130 -21.78 -0.17 -9.21
C GLY A 130 -20.69 0.89 -9.04
N TYR A 131 -19.44 0.58 -9.40
CA TYR A 131 -18.28 1.49 -9.51
C TYR A 131 -17.25 0.94 -10.50
N ASP A 132 -16.33 1.78 -10.98
CA ASP A 132 -15.19 1.36 -11.80
C ASP A 132 -14.02 0.93 -10.90
N ILE A 133 -13.63 -0.34 -10.97
CA ILE A 133 -12.51 -0.88 -10.18
C ILE A 133 -11.17 -0.22 -10.57
N LEU A 134 -11.01 0.21 -11.82
CA LEU A 134 -9.78 0.87 -12.27
C LEU A 134 -9.66 2.29 -11.69
N GLU A 135 -10.77 2.96 -11.42
CA GLU A 135 -10.79 4.22 -10.67
C GLU A 135 -10.29 4.02 -9.24
N VAL A 136 -10.75 2.94 -8.57
CA VAL A 136 -10.28 2.57 -7.23
C VAL A 136 -8.79 2.24 -7.24
N HIS A 137 -8.32 1.45 -8.22
CA HIS A 137 -6.90 1.13 -8.36
C HIS A 137 -6.05 2.40 -8.52
N ARG A 138 -6.46 3.31 -9.41
CA ARG A 138 -5.76 4.59 -9.61
C ARG A 138 -5.74 5.41 -8.33
N ALA A 139 -6.86 5.50 -7.61
CA ALA A 139 -6.94 6.28 -6.38
C ALA A 139 -6.01 5.72 -5.29
N ILE A 140 -5.99 4.40 -5.09
CA ILE A 140 -5.09 3.72 -4.16
C ILE A 140 -3.63 4.01 -4.54
N TRP A 141 -3.27 3.78 -5.80
CA TRP A 141 -1.91 3.97 -6.29
C TRP A 141 -1.44 5.43 -6.15
N GLN A 142 -2.29 6.39 -6.48
CA GLN A 142 -1.94 7.82 -6.48
C GLN A 142 -1.92 8.44 -5.09
N TYR A 143 -2.82 8.03 -4.18
CA TYR A 143 -3.11 8.81 -2.98
C TYR A 143 -2.99 8.06 -1.67
N LEU A 144 -3.10 6.72 -1.64
CA LEU A 144 -3.02 5.98 -0.39
C LEU A 144 -1.57 5.96 0.13
N PRO A 145 -1.29 6.42 1.36
CA PRO A 145 0.02 6.26 1.96
C PRO A 145 0.40 4.80 2.14
N ILE A 146 1.70 4.48 2.00
CA ILE A 146 2.18 3.10 2.17
C ILE A 146 1.97 2.60 3.60
N THR A 147 2.01 3.48 4.61
CA THR A 147 1.73 3.11 6.00
C THR A 147 0.30 2.63 6.19
N ASP A 148 -0.66 3.28 5.52
CA ASP A 148 -2.08 2.93 5.57
C ASP A 148 -2.36 1.63 4.82
N ALA A 149 -1.70 1.44 3.67
CA ALA A 149 -1.72 0.17 2.94
C ALA A 149 -1.22 -0.99 3.81
N LEU A 150 -0.10 -0.80 4.52
CA LEU A 150 0.44 -1.79 5.45
C LEU A 150 -0.50 -2.04 6.64
N GLY A 151 -1.13 -0.97 7.17
CA GLY A 151 -2.13 -1.06 8.22
C GLY A 151 -3.32 -1.93 7.81
N LEU A 152 -3.88 -1.67 6.63
CA LEU A 152 -5.01 -2.41 6.06
C LEU A 152 -4.70 -3.90 5.88
N LEU A 153 -3.54 -4.22 5.32
CA LEU A 153 -3.13 -5.61 5.12
C LEU A 153 -2.85 -6.32 6.44
N ASN A 154 -2.26 -5.61 7.41
CA ASN A 154 -2.03 -6.16 8.73
C ASN A 154 -3.35 -6.44 9.47
N GLU A 155 -4.29 -5.51 9.47
CA GLU A 155 -5.61 -5.72 10.08
C GLU A 155 -6.36 -6.86 9.39
N PHE A 156 -6.38 -6.91 8.07
CA PHE A 156 -6.96 -8.02 7.32
C PHE A 156 -6.35 -9.38 7.68
N ALA A 157 -5.02 -9.46 7.80
CA ALA A 157 -4.33 -10.69 8.18
C ALA A 157 -4.68 -11.12 9.61
N VAL A 158 -4.69 -10.17 10.56
CA VAL A 158 -5.08 -10.42 11.95
C VAL A 158 -6.54 -10.89 12.04
N ASP A 159 -7.48 -10.18 11.41
CA ASP A 159 -8.90 -10.53 11.41
C ASP A 159 -9.15 -11.92 10.82
N THR A 160 -8.43 -12.26 9.75
CA THR A 160 -8.52 -13.57 9.10
C THR A 160 -8.01 -14.69 10.01
N LEU A 161 -6.86 -14.48 10.67
CA LEU A 161 -6.28 -15.45 11.61
C LEU A 161 -7.18 -15.64 12.83
N THR A 162 -7.67 -14.56 13.43
CA THR A 162 -8.58 -14.61 14.58
C THR A 162 -9.87 -15.34 14.22
N THR A 163 -10.50 -14.98 13.10
CA THR A 163 -11.74 -15.63 12.65
C THR A 163 -11.54 -17.12 12.38
N SER A 164 -10.46 -17.48 11.69
CA SER A 164 -10.13 -18.88 11.39
C SER A 164 -9.91 -19.69 12.67
N THR A 165 -9.21 -19.10 13.65
CA THR A 165 -8.96 -19.72 14.96
C THR A 165 -10.27 -19.97 15.71
N ASP A 166 -11.17 -18.97 15.74
CA ASP A 166 -12.47 -19.09 16.40
C ASP A 166 -13.34 -20.19 15.78
N MET A 167 -13.30 -20.31 14.44
CA MET A 167 -14.02 -21.36 13.72
C MET A 167 -13.47 -22.75 14.07
N LEU A 168 -12.14 -22.93 14.03
CA LEU A 168 -11.50 -24.20 14.39
C LEU A 168 -11.79 -24.61 15.84
N GLN A 169 -11.75 -23.67 16.78
CA GLN A 169 -12.07 -23.95 18.19
C GLN A 169 -13.52 -24.44 18.36
N LYS A 170 -14.47 -23.83 17.65
CA LYS A 170 -15.88 -24.25 17.67
C LYS A 170 -16.06 -25.66 17.12
N GLU A 171 -15.41 -25.99 16.01
CA GLU A 171 -15.45 -27.34 15.41
C GLU A 171 -14.84 -28.39 16.35
N ILE A 172 -13.68 -28.11 16.96
CA ILE A 172 -13.05 -29.00 17.94
C ILE A 172 -13.96 -29.27 19.14
N LEU A 173 -14.67 -28.26 19.63
CA LEU A 173 -15.62 -28.42 20.74
C LEU A 173 -16.83 -29.27 20.35
N GLN A 174 -17.29 -29.19 19.09
CA GLN A 174 -18.38 -30.00 18.58
C GLN A 174 -17.97 -31.46 18.39
N MET A 175 -16.74 -31.73 17.94
CA MET A 175 -16.21 -33.09 17.80
C MET A 175 -15.97 -33.82 19.13
N LYS A 176 -15.88 -33.09 20.25
CA LYS A 176 -15.73 -33.66 21.60
C LYS A 176 -17.07 -34.03 22.26
N LYS A 177 -18.19 -33.74 21.62
CA LYS A 177 -19.53 -34.13 22.07
C LYS A 177 -20.00 -35.36 21.32
#